data_AF-A0A1X7LXQ2-F1
#
_entry.id   AF-A0A1X7LXQ2-F1
#
_cell.length_a   1.000
_cell.length_b   1.000
_cell.length_c   1.000
_cell.angle_alpha   90.00
_cell.angle_beta   90.00
_cell.angle_gamma   90.00
#
_symmetry.space_group_name_H-M   'P 1'
#
loop_
_entity.id
_entity.type
_entity.pdbx_description
1 polymer ?
#
loop_
_entity_poly.entity_id
_entity_poly.type
_entity_poly.pdbx_seq_one_letter_code
_entity_poly.pdbx_strand_id
1 'polypeptide(L)'
;MFFKTAETTMWQLVQRHTGAVGYQRGVKAEGLARTPAVIDCSGWVAWLLTEAMQAENDAARRPLFRADDMRALHAWSERIIEEIETRTAFILAGTDITAHNLPRCATIGLKMSTPAWANNHPRPRGITHIVQMVRRPADNEPFVSESYGGSVAPGISLTPLVEWLARVEPYRRAGEMWAVDPFRLASSPHTS
;
A
#
# COMPACT_ATOMS: atom_id res chain seq x y z
N MET A 1 -7.29 -17.48 -1.20
CA MET A 1 -6.18 -17.86 -0.29
C MET A 1 -6.14 -16.84 0.83
N PHE A 2 -5.89 -17.24 2.07
CA PHE A 2 -5.88 -16.35 3.24
C PHE A 2 -4.46 -16.31 3.80
N PHE A 3 -3.84 -15.13 3.87
CA PHE A 3 -2.46 -14.95 4.29
C PHE A 3 -2.44 -14.40 5.72
N LYS A 4 -2.77 -15.28 6.68
CA LYS A 4 -3.02 -14.88 8.08
C LYS A 4 -1.80 -14.23 8.73
N THR A 5 -0.61 -14.76 8.46
CA THR A 5 0.62 -14.25 9.04
C THR A 5 0.91 -12.87 8.46
N ALA A 6 0.82 -12.72 7.15
CA ALA A 6 0.98 -11.44 6.47
C ALA A 6 0.03 -10.35 7.01
N GLU A 7 -1.27 -10.66 7.13
CA GLU A 7 -2.27 -9.73 7.65
C GLU A 7 -1.99 -9.32 9.09
N THR A 8 -1.59 -10.29 9.93
CA THR A 8 -1.24 -10.05 11.33
C THR A 8 0.01 -9.16 11.42
N THR A 9 1.02 -9.43 10.59
CA THR A 9 2.24 -8.63 10.51
C THR A 9 1.92 -7.20 10.12
N MET A 10 1.18 -6.96 9.02
CA MET A 10 0.79 -5.61 8.62
C MET A 10 0.06 -4.89 9.75
N TRP A 11 -0.89 -5.55 10.41
CA TRP A 11 -1.64 -4.95 11.51
C TRP A 11 -0.74 -4.53 12.68
N GLN A 12 0.19 -5.40 13.11
CA GLN A 12 1.12 -5.10 14.20
C GLN A 12 2.03 -3.92 13.86
N LEU A 13 2.53 -3.84 12.62
CA LEU A 13 3.36 -2.72 12.16
C LEU A 13 2.56 -1.42 12.15
N VAL A 14 1.34 -1.43 11.61
CA VAL A 14 0.46 -0.27 11.60
C VAL A 14 0.14 0.21 13.02
N GLN A 15 -0.18 -0.70 13.94
CA GLN A 15 -0.44 -0.35 15.34
C GLN A 15 0.76 0.30 16.02
N ARG A 16 1.98 -0.19 15.73
CA ARG A 16 3.21 0.34 16.31
C ARG A 16 3.53 1.76 15.83
N HIS A 17 3.26 2.06 14.56
CA HIS A 17 3.75 3.28 13.92
C HIS A 17 2.69 4.39 13.75
N THR A 18 1.40 4.04 13.81
CA THR A 18 0.31 5.02 13.76
C THR A 18 0.45 6.01 14.94
N GLY A 19 0.38 7.30 14.66
CA GLY A 19 0.55 8.34 15.68
C GLY A 19 2.00 8.65 16.09
N ALA A 20 2.97 7.79 15.75
CA ALA A 20 4.35 7.92 16.20
C ALA A 20 5.34 8.35 15.10
N VAL A 21 4.97 8.19 13.82
CA VAL A 21 5.83 8.47 12.66
C VAL A 21 5.26 9.63 11.85
N GLY A 22 6.12 10.59 11.50
CA GLY A 22 5.80 11.73 10.62
C GLY A 22 5.89 11.39 9.13
N TYR A 23 5.45 12.30 8.27
CA TYR A 23 5.58 12.15 6.83
C TYR A 23 6.80 12.93 6.33
N GLN A 24 7.66 12.32 5.52
CA GLN A 24 8.68 13.06 4.78
C GLN A 24 8.84 12.49 3.37
N ARG A 25 8.47 13.30 2.37
CA ARG A 25 8.57 12.93 0.94
C ARG A 25 9.97 12.41 0.58
N GLY A 26 10.02 11.28 -0.11
CA GLY A 26 11.26 10.67 -0.60
C GLY A 26 11.97 9.79 0.42
N VAL A 27 11.56 9.81 1.70
CA VAL A 27 12.16 8.96 2.74
C VAL A 27 11.45 7.60 2.76
N LYS A 28 12.23 6.51 2.72
CA LYS A 28 11.71 5.14 2.75
C LYS A 28 11.90 4.52 4.13
N ALA A 29 11.97 3.19 4.21
CA ALA A 29 11.99 2.44 5.48
C ALA A 29 13.15 2.86 6.40
N GLU A 30 14.29 3.29 5.87
CA GLU A 30 15.42 3.81 6.65
C GLU A 30 15.06 5.05 7.49
N GLY A 31 13.99 5.76 7.14
CA GLY A 31 13.48 6.90 7.92
C GLY A 31 12.85 6.51 9.25
N LEU A 32 12.43 5.24 9.41
CA LEU A 32 11.85 4.73 10.65
C LEU A 32 12.87 4.68 11.81
N ALA A 33 14.18 4.65 11.48
CA ALA A 33 15.26 4.67 12.47
C ALA A 33 15.71 6.09 12.87
N ARG A 34 15.14 7.14 12.28
CA ARG A 34 15.50 8.55 12.57
C ARG A 34 14.78 9.08 13.81
N THR A 35 15.26 10.19 14.35
CA THR A 35 14.59 10.95 15.42
C THR A 35 14.38 12.40 14.97
N PRO A 36 13.13 12.85 14.71
CA PRO A 36 11.90 12.05 14.71
C PRO A 36 11.84 11.05 13.54
N ALA A 37 11.10 9.95 13.73
CA ALA A 37 10.88 8.94 12.70
C ALA A 37 9.95 9.50 11.61
N VAL A 38 10.29 9.28 10.34
CA VAL A 38 9.53 9.78 9.19
C VAL A 38 9.54 8.78 8.03
N ILE A 39 8.49 8.76 7.22
CA ILE A 39 8.41 7.92 6.01
C ILE A 39 7.41 8.49 5.00
N ASP A 40 7.66 8.34 3.69
CA ASP A 40 6.67 8.70 2.66
C ASP A 40 5.63 7.61 2.39
N CYS A 41 4.58 7.95 1.63
CA CYS A 41 3.47 7.05 1.31
C CYS A 41 3.93 5.73 0.66
N SER A 42 4.75 5.81 -0.38
CA SER A 42 5.25 4.64 -1.08
C SER A 42 6.23 3.80 -0.26
N GLY A 43 7.07 4.43 0.56
CA GLY A 43 7.96 3.74 1.48
C GLY A 43 7.20 2.99 2.56
N TRP A 44 6.11 3.57 3.06
CA TRP A 44 5.22 2.92 4.03
C TRP A 44 4.55 1.68 3.44
N VAL A 45 3.95 1.81 2.26
CA VAL A 45 3.30 0.68 1.56
C VAL A 45 4.30 -0.41 1.21
N ALA A 46 5.46 -0.06 0.65
CA ALA A 46 6.51 -1.02 0.31
C ALA A 46 6.98 -1.80 1.55
N TRP A 47 7.21 -1.10 2.66
CA TRP A 47 7.64 -1.72 3.90
C TRP A 47 6.58 -2.69 4.46
N LEU A 48 5.31 -2.25 4.55
CA LEU A 48 4.22 -3.12 5.03
C LEU A 48 4.11 -4.40 4.20
N LEU A 49 4.15 -4.29 2.87
CA LEU A 49 4.00 -5.43 1.99
C LEU A 49 5.21 -6.38 2.06
N THR A 50 6.44 -5.87 2.01
CA THR A 50 7.64 -6.71 2.07
C THR A 50 7.74 -7.47 3.39
N GLU A 51 7.50 -6.81 4.53
CA GLU A 51 7.51 -7.49 5.84
C GLU A 51 6.41 -8.57 5.92
N ALA A 52 5.22 -8.28 5.40
CA ALA A 52 4.10 -9.22 5.41
C ALA A 52 4.34 -10.44 4.52
N MET A 53 4.84 -10.22 3.31
CA MET A 53 5.20 -11.29 2.37
C MET A 53 6.34 -12.16 2.89
N GLN A 54 7.37 -11.54 3.49
CA GLN A 54 8.47 -12.28 4.10
C GLN A 54 7.99 -13.12 5.29
N ALA A 55 7.18 -12.55 6.18
CA ALA A 55 6.63 -13.29 7.31
C ALA A 55 5.79 -14.50 6.88
N GLU A 56 5.05 -14.38 5.77
CA GLU A 56 4.28 -15.48 5.21
C GLU A 56 5.18 -16.55 4.56
N ASN A 57 6.24 -16.15 3.85
CA ASN A 57 7.25 -17.08 3.34
C ASN A 57 7.91 -17.86 4.47
N ASP A 58 8.26 -17.20 5.56
CA ASP A 58 8.90 -17.80 6.73
C ASP A 58 7.95 -18.79 7.42
N ALA A 59 6.69 -18.40 7.61
CA ALA A 59 5.66 -19.27 8.17
C ALA A 59 5.40 -20.51 7.29
N ALA A 60 5.41 -20.34 5.96
CA ALA A 60 5.24 -21.42 5.00
C ALA A 60 6.51 -22.26 4.80
N ARG A 61 7.67 -21.80 5.30
CA ARG A 61 9.01 -22.38 5.09
C ARG A 61 9.34 -22.61 3.60
N ARG A 62 8.80 -21.75 2.73
CA ARG A 62 9.02 -21.79 1.28
C ARG A 62 8.71 -20.42 0.66
N PRO A 63 9.32 -20.07 -0.49
CA PRO A 63 9.03 -18.81 -1.16
C PRO A 63 7.67 -18.87 -1.85
N LEU A 64 6.63 -18.39 -1.16
CA LEU A 64 5.32 -18.08 -1.77
C LEU A 64 5.43 -16.80 -2.61
N PHE A 65 6.05 -15.77 -2.06
CA PHE A 65 6.38 -14.52 -2.74
C PHE A 65 7.84 -14.52 -3.14
N ARG A 66 8.16 -14.20 -4.40
CA ARG A 66 9.55 -14.21 -4.87
C ARG A 66 10.29 -12.97 -4.36
N ALA A 67 11.61 -13.09 -4.22
CA ALA A 67 12.45 -11.95 -3.89
C ALA A 67 12.34 -10.81 -4.91
N ASP A 68 12.18 -11.14 -6.21
CA ASP A 68 12.00 -10.15 -7.26
C ASP A 68 10.65 -9.43 -7.18
N ASP A 69 9.60 -10.13 -6.76
CA ASP A 69 8.28 -9.52 -6.52
C ASP A 69 8.34 -8.53 -5.37
N MET A 70 8.96 -8.92 -4.25
CA MET A 70 9.15 -8.02 -3.10
C MET A 70 10.04 -6.83 -3.47
N ARG A 71 11.12 -7.04 -4.25
CA ARG A 71 12.01 -5.96 -4.70
C ARG A 71 11.28 -4.94 -5.56
N ALA A 72 10.35 -5.38 -6.42
CA ALA A 72 9.57 -4.50 -7.28
C ALA A 72 8.68 -3.51 -6.52
N LEU A 73 8.34 -3.82 -5.25
CA LEU A 73 7.55 -2.93 -4.39
C LEU A 73 8.35 -1.73 -3.88
N HIS A 74 9.69 -1.76 -3.95
CA HIS A 74 10.56 -0.66 -3.52
C HIS A 74 10.67 0.41 -4.62
N ALA A 75 9.53 1.04 -4.97
CA ALA A 75 9.44 2.05 -6.02
C ALA A 75 8.60 3.27 -5.57
N TRP A 76 8.27 4.18 -6.49
CA TRP A 76 7.32 5.26 -6.23
C TRP A 76 5.87 4.79 -6.42
N SER A 77 4.91 5.54 -5.86
CA SER A 77 3.47 5.18 -5.80
C SER A 77 2.90 4.59 -7.10
N GLU A 78 3.05 5.28 -8.23
CA GLU A 78 2.58 4.77 -9.53
C GLU A 78 3.25 3.46 -9.92
N ARG A 79 4.57 3.37 -9.78
CA ARG A 79 5.32 2.18 -10.18
C ARG A 79 4.95 0.95 -9.35
N ILE A 80 4.66 1.12 -8.06
CA ILE A 80 4.17 0.01 -7.22
C ILE A 80 2.85 -0.55 -7.77
N ILE A 81 1.91 0.32 -8.13
CA ILE A 81 0.63 -0.08 -8.73
C ILE A 81 0.86 -0.79 -10.07
N GLU A 82 1.71 -0.24 -10.95
CA GLU A 82 2.06 -0.85 -12.24
C GLU A 82 2.70 -2.23 -12.11
N GLU A 83 3.66 -2.39 -11.19
CA GLU A 83 4.36 -3.67 -10.97
C GLU A 83 3.39 -4.75 -10.50
N ILE A 84 2.52 -4.43 -9.53
CA ILE A 84 1.53 -5.39 -9.05
C ILE A 84 0.52 -5.70 -10.15
N GLU A 85 -0.03 -4.71 -10.85
CA GLU A 85 -0.95 -4.93 -11.96
C GLU A 85 -0.34 -5.81 -13.04
N THR A 86 0.87 -5.49 -13.49
CA THR A 86 1.56 -6.22 -14.57
C THR A 86 1.78 -7.67 -14.19
N ARG A 87 2.22 -7.93 -12.96
CA ARG A 87 2.54 -9.29 -12.48
C ARG A 87 1.30 -10.11 -12.18
N THR A 88 0.21 -9.46 -11.77
CA THR A 88 -1.02 -10.15 -11.31
C THR A 88 -2.16 -10.12 -12.32
N ALA A 89 -2.03 -9.35 -13.40
CA ALA A 89 -3.07 -9.04 -14.37
C ALA A 89 -4.38 -8.56 -13.72
N PHE A 90 -4.30 -7.87 -12.57
CA PHE A 90 -5.46 -7.44 -11.80
C PHE A 90 -5.38 -5.96 -11.44
N ILE A 91 -6.46 -5.23 -11.76
CA ILE A 91 -6.68 -3.85 -11.36
C ILE A 91 -8.19 -3.57 -11.30
N LEU A 92 -8.59 -2.76 -10.32
CA LEU A 92 -9.88 -2.06 -10.30
C LEU A 92 -9.61 -0.57 -10.51
N ALA A 93 -10.53 0.13 -11.15
CA ALA A 93 -10.38 1.57 -11.41
C ALA A 93 -11.67 2.33 -11.09
N GLY A 94 -11.51 3.58 -10.63
CA GLY A 94 -12.61 4.52 -10.43
C GLY A 94 -13.78 3.90 -9.67
N THR A 95 -14.96 3.92 -10.27
CA THR A 95 -16.20 3.50 -9.62
C THR A 95 -16.27 2.03 -9.22
N ASP A 96 -15.42 1.17 -9.79
CA ASP A 96 -15.38 -0.26 -9.45
C ASP A 96 -14.76 -0.52 -8.06
N ILE A 97 -14.06 0.47 -7.51
CA ILE A 97 -13.47 0.43 -6.18
C ILE A 97 -14.58 0.64 -5.13
N THR A 98 -15.13 -0.46 -4.64
CA THR A 98 -16.17 -0.47 -3.60
C THR A 98 -15.73 -1.33 -2.42
N ALA A 99 -16.37 -1.15 -1.26
CA ALA A 99 -16.12 -2.00 -0.09
C ALA A 99 -16.34 -3.50 -0.38
N HIS A 100 -17.18 -3.83 -1.37
CA HIS A 100 -17.48 -5.20 -1.78
C HIS A 100 -16.50 -5.76 -2.81
N ASN A 101 -16.02 -4.94 -3.75
CA ASN A 101 -15.16 -5.38 -4.84
C ASN A 101 -13.68 -5.37 -4.47
N LEU A 102 -13.29 -4.58 -3.46
CA LEU A 102 -11.90 -4.44 -3.07
C LEU A 102 -11.28 -5.78 -2.62
N PRO A 103 -10.07 -6.11 -3.11
CA PRO A 103 -9.27 -7.18 -2.54
C PRO A 103 -9.07 -7.02 -1.04
N ARG A 104 -8.92 -8.14 -0.34
CA ARG A 104 -8.82 -8.19 1.11
C ARG A 104 -7.73 -7.28 1.69
N CYS A 105 -6.59 -7.23 0.99
CA CYS A 105 -5.39 -6.47 1.32
C CYS A 105 -4.98 -5.58 0.13
N ALA A 106 -5.96 -4.92 -0.49
CA ALA A 106 -5.69 -4.11 -1.66
C ALA A 106 -4.67 -2.99 -1.40
N THR A 107 -3.83 -2.73 -2.38
CA THR A 107 -3.03 -1.50 -2.46
C THR A 107 -3.75 -0.54 -3.39
N ILE A 108 -3.94 0.72 -2.97
CA ILE A 108 -4.75 1.69 -3.71
C ILE A 108 -3.92 2.93 -4.02
N GLY A 109 -3.81 3.28 -5.30
CA GLY A 109 -3.18 4.50 -5.80
C GLY A 109 -4.20 5.58 -6.09
N LEU A 110 -3.87 6.83 -5.77
CA LEU A 110 -4.70 8.01 -5.99
C LEU A 110 -3.91 9.09 -6.74
N LYS A 111 -4.58 9.76 -7.68
CA LYS A 111 -4.13 11.02 -8.27
C LYS A 111 -4.72 12.18 -7.48
N MET A 112 -4.02 12.64 -6.45
CA MET A 112 -4.51 13.72 -5.57
C MET A 112 -4.11 15.12 -6.04
N SER A 113 -3.01 15.23 -6.80
CA SER A 113 -2.54 16.47 -7.44
C SER A 113 -1.48 16.16 -8.51
N THR A 114 -1.18 17.13 -9.36
CA THR A 114 -0.01 17.16 -10.29
C THR A 114 1.03 18.17 -9.78
N PRO A 115 1.71 17.89 -8.66
CA PRO A 115 2.76 18.77 -8.17
C PRO A 115 3.93 18.80 -9.16
N ALA A 116 4.68 19.89 -9.25
CA ALA A 116 5.76 20.05 -10.24
C ALA A 116 6.79 18.91 -10.24
N TRP A 117 7.05 18.28 -9.08
CA TRP A 117 7.93 17.12 -8.94
C TRP A 117 7.38 15.84 -9.59
N ALA A 118 6.07 15.74 -9.82
CA ALA A 118 5.44 14.58 -10.46
C ALA A 118 5.85 14.43 -11.93
N ASN A 119 6.41 15.48 -12.54
CA ASN A 119 6.93 15.48 -13.91
C ASN A 119 8.29 14.79 -14.07
N ASN A 120 8.96 14.41 -12.97
CA ASN A 120 10.33 13.89 -13.01
C ASN A 120 10.44 12.47 -13.62
N HIS A 121 9.34 11.74 -13.72
CA HIS A 121 9.25 10.40 -14.32
C HIS A 121 7.92 10.24 -15.05
N PRO A 122 7.83 9.39 -16.09
CA PRO A 122 6.55 9.10 -16.72
C PRO A 122 5.58 8.55 -15.67
N ARG A 123 4.45 9.22 -15.54
CA ARG A 123 3.31 8.77 -14.74
C ARG A 123 2.07 8.72 -15.63
N PRO A 124 1.88 7.68 -16.46
CA PRO A 124 0.69 7.52 -17.30
C PRO A 124 -0.63 7.81 -16.58
N ARG A 125 -0.76 7.44 -15.30
CA ARG A 125 -1.99 7.64 -14.50
C ARG A 125 -1.92 8.83 -13.54
N GLY A 126 -0.74 9.40 -13.31
CA GLY A 126 -0.56 10.56 -12.42
C GLY A 126 -0.75 10.25 -10.94
N ILE A 127 -0.59 8.99 -10.52
CA ILE A 127 -0.67 8.53 -9.13
C ILE A 127 0.43 9.20 -8.31
N THR A 128 0.01 10.00 -7.35
CA THR A 128 0.87 10.76 -6.43
C THR A 128 0.75 10.34 -4.99
N HIS A 129 -0.26 9.55 -4.66
CA HIS A 129 -0.45 8.96 -3.33
C HIS A 129 -0.77 7.47 -3.42
N ILE A 130 -0.37 6.70 -2.43
CA ILE A 130 -0.63 5.26 -2.34
C ILE A 130 -0.90 4.88 -0.89
N VAL A 131 -1.84 3.94 -0.72
CA VAL A 131 -2.30 3.47 0.59
C VAL A 131 -2.39 1.95 0.59
N GLN A 132 -2.41 1.36 1.79
CA GLN A 132 -2.53 -0.08 1.97
C GLN A 132 -3.75 -0.43 2.82
N MET A 133 -4.58 -1.35 2.34
CA MET A 133 -5.62 -1.95 3.16
C MET A 133 -5.04 -2.98 4.12
N VAL A 134 -5.46 -2.88 5.38
CA VAL A 134 -5.10 -3.80 6.47
C VAL A 134 -6.35 -4.20 7.23
N ARG A 135 -6.27 -5.28 8.02
CA ARG A 135 -7.43 -5.79 8.77
C ARG A 135 -7.07 -6.05 10.21
N ARG A 136 -7.99 -5.68 11.11
CA ARG A 136 -7.84 -5.96 12.53
C ARG A 136 -8.01 -7.46 12.80
N PRO A 137 -7.04 -8.15 13.41
CA PRO A 137 -7.16 -9.59 13.65
C PRO A 137 -8.32 -10.00 14.57
N ALA A 138 -8.77 -9.10 15.46
CA ALA A 138 -9.80 -9.41 16.46
C ALA A 138 -11.18 -9.65 15.85
N ASP A 139 -11.56 -8.87 14.85
CA ASP A 139 -12.91 -8.85 14.27
C ASP A 139 -12.92 -8.74 12.75
N ASN A 140 -11.75 -8.83 12.12
CA ASN A 140 -11.57 -8.80 10.68
C ASN A 140 -12.02 -7.47 10.01
N GLU A 141 -12.20 -6.40 10.78
CA GLU A 141 -12.66 -5.11 10.26
C GLU A 141 -11.57 -4.48 9.35
N PRO A 142 -11.92 -3.98 8.15
CA PRO A 142 -10.98 -3.39 7.21
C PRO A 142 -10.68 -1.92 7.51
N PHE A 143 -9.40 -1.59 7.44
CA PHE A 143 -8.89 -0.23 7.57
C PHE A 143 -7.97 0.09 6.39
N VAL A 144 -7.78 1.39 6.15
CA VAL A 144 -6.76 1.91 5.26
C VAL A 144 -5.68 2.54 6.11
N SER A 145 -4.44 2.09 5.91
CA SER A 145 -3.25 2.74 6.46
C SER A 145 -2.55 3.55 5.37
N GLU A 146 -2.19 4.78 5.71
CA GLU A 146 -1.53 5.70 4.80
C GLU A 146 -0.50 6.56 5.54
N SER A 147 0.59 6.90 4.85
CA SER A 147 1.52 7.94 5.29
C SER A 147 1.33 9.20 4.46
N TYR A 148 0.81 10.26 5.05
CA TYR A 148 0.45 11.51 4.38
C TYR A 148 0.47 12.68 5.37
N GLY A 149 0.72 13.90 4.90
CA GLY A 149 0.63 15.11 5.73
C GLY A 149 1.95 15.88 5.84
N GLY A 150 2.16 16.54 6.98
CA GLY A 150 3.32 17.40 7.24
C GLY A 150 4.54 16.66 7.80
N SER A 151 5.67 17.38 7.87
CA SER A 151 6.96 16.88 8.38
C SER A 151 6.98 16.46 9.86
N VAL A 152 5.86 16.66 10.57
CA VAL A 152 5.70 16.38 12.00
C VAL A 152 4.60 15.35 12.17
N ALA A 153 4.74 14.46 13.16
CA ALA A 153 3.73 13.46 13.48
C ALA A 153 2.36 14.11 13.79
N PRO A 154 1.24 13.43 13.45
CA PRO A 154 1.19 12.11 12.82
C PRO A 154 1.22 12.19 11.28
N GLY A 155 2.16 11.48 10.67
CA GLY A 155 2.18 11.22 9.22
C GLY A 155 1.50 9.90 8.86
N ILE A 156 1.61 8.89 9.72
CA ILE A 156 0.88 7.62 9.53
C ILE A 156 -0.48 7.67 10.22
N SER A 157 -1.52 7.33 9.48
CA SER A 157 -2.88 7.21 9.98
C SER A 157 -3.49 5.84 9.68
N LEU A 158 -4.55 5.52 10.41
CA LEU A 158 -5.35 4.33 10.25
C LEU A 158 -6.83 4.72 10.27
N THR A 159 -7.52 4.57 9.15
CA THR A 159 -8.93 5.00 8.97
C THR A 159 -9.80 3.79 8.63
N PRO A 160 -11.00 3.62 9.23
CA PRO A 160 -11.95 2.59 8.81
C PRO A 160 -12.24 2.67 7.31
N LEU A 161 -12.33 1.54 6.60
CA LEU A 161 -12.47 1.53 5.15
C LEU A 161 -13.67 2.35 4.65
N VAL A 162 -14.82 2.24 5.32
CA VAL A 162 -16.05 2.96 4.94
C VAL A 162 -15.86 4.47 5.03
N GLU A 163 -15.24 4.93 6.12
CA GLU A 163 -14.92 6.35 6.30
C GLU A 163 -13.90 6.83 5.26
N TRP A 164 -12.88 6.02 4.98
CA TRP A 164 -11.85 6.35 4.00
C TRP A 164 -12.44 6.47 2.59
N LEU A 165 -13.26 5.49 2.17
CA LEU A 165 -13.96 5.51 0.88
C LEU A 165 -14.84 6.75 0.72
N ALA A 166 -15.54 7.17 1.78
CA ALA A 166 -16.33 8.39 1.78
C ALA A 166 -15.47 9.65 1.56
N ARG A 167 -14.28 9.72 2.17
CA ARG A 167 -13.34 10.85 2.02
C ARG A 167 -12.78 10.97 0.59
N VAL A 168 -12.53 9.84 -0.06
CA VAL A 168 -11.90 9.80 -1.40
C VAL A 168 -12.90 9.67 -2.55
N GLU A 169 -14.20 9.72 -2.26
CA GLU A 169 -15.28 9.64 -3.26
C GLU A 169 -15.12 10.58 -4.46
N PRO A 170 -14.63 11.84 -4.33
CA PRO A 170 -14.39 12.70 -5.48
C PRO A 170 -13.39 12.11 -6.49
N TYR A 171 -12.27 11.54 -6.01
CA TYR A 171 -11.27 10.89 -6.86
C TYR A 171 -11.83 9.63 -7.52
N ARG A 172 -12.65 8.87 -6.77
CA ARG A 172 -13.30 7.67 -7.27
C ARG A 172 -14.23 7.98 -8.45
N ARG A 173 -15.07 9.01 -8.32
CA ARG A 173 -15.99 9.47 -9.39
C ARG A 173 -15.25 10.06 -10.58
N ALA A 174 -14.11 10.69 -10.36
CA ALA A 174 -13.25 11.23 -11.41
C ALA A 174 -12.45 10.15 -12.17
N GLY A 175 -12.50 8.88 -11.75
CA GLY A 175 -11.66 7.82 -12.32
C GLY A 175 -10.18 7.94 -11.96
N GLU A 176 -9.87 8.65 -10.87
CA GLU A 176 -8.51 9.01 -10.43
C GLU A 176 -7.98 8.08 -9.32
N MET A 177 -8.49 6.85 -9.29
CA MET A 177 -8.15 5.82 -8.31
C MET A 177 -7.97 4.47 -8.98
N TRP A 178 -6.98 3.72 -8.51
CA TRP A 178 -6.66 2.37 -8.99
C TRP A 178 -6.34 1.46 -7.81
N ALA A 179 -6.91 0.26 -7.77
CA ALA A 179 -6.66 -0.72 -6.71
C ALA A 179 -6.14 -2.03 -7.30
N VAL A 180 -5.11 -2.59 -6.67
CA VAL A 180 -4.45 -3.84 -7.08
C VAL A 180 -4.40 -4.81 -5.90
N ASP A 181 -4.14 -6.09 -6.18
CA ASP A 181 -4.06 -7.15 -5.17
C ASP A 181 -2.63 -7.71 -5.07
N PRO A 182 -1.78 -7.17 -4.18
CA PRO A 182 -0.40 -7.62 -4.05
C PRO A 182 -0.30 -9.10 -3.65
N PHE A 183 -1.31 -9.65 -2.99
CA PHE A 183 -1.28 -11.04 -2.52
C PHE A 183 -1.55 -12.06 -3.62
N ARG A 184 -1.95 -11.63 -4.82
CA ARG A 184 -1.98 -12.48 -6.02
C ARG A 184 -0.59 -12.82 -6.56
N LEU A 185 0.45 -12.10 -6.13
CA LEU A 185 1.84 -12.41 -6.51
C LEU A 185 2.23 -13.86 -6.12
N ALA A 186 1.69 -14.38 -5.01
CA ALA A 186 1.90 -15.77 -4.60
C ALA A 186 1.30 -16.84 -5.55
N SER A 187 0.45 -16.43 -6.49
CA SER A 187 -0.21 -17.32 -7.47
C SER A 187 0.11 -16.94 -8.92
N SER A 188 0.94 -15.93 -9.15
CA SER A 188 1.21 -15.42 -10.49
C SER A 188 2.11 -16.40 -11.26
N PRO A 189 1.78 -16.73 -12.53
CA PRO A 189 2.54 -17.69 -13.31
C PRO A 189 3.98 -17.23 -13.46
N HIS A 190 4.91 -18.16 -13.31
CA HIS A 190 6.34 -17.89 -13.39
C HIS A 190 6.69 -17.60 -14.85
N THR A 191 6.84 -16.34 -15.23
CA THR A 191 7.54 -16.01 -16.47
C THR A 191 9.02 -15.91 -16.15
N SER A 192 9.72 -17.00 -16.47
CA SER A 192 11.18 -17.12 -16.47
C SER A 192 11.86 -16.14 -17.42
#